data_AF-F3FJX7-F1
#
_entry.id   AF-F3FJX7-F1
#
_cell.length_a   1.000
_cell.length_b   1.000
_cell.length_c   1.000
_cell.angle_alpha   90.00
_cell.angle_beta   90.00
_cell.angle_gamma   90.00
#
_symmetry.space_group_name_H-M   'P 1'
#
loop_
_entity.id
_entity.type
_entity.pdbx_description
1 polymer ?
#
loop_
_entity_poly.entity_id
_entity_poly.type
_entity_poly.pdbx_seq_one_letter_code
_entity_poly.pdbx_strand_id
1 'polypeptide(L)'
;MGIRLMIYDRTYKTLTSERIAFYSAMYAVLSLIISNLVMRFLDNQEVVVAAVLFVIVSIFFSLWALRQSHRRIKINKLPSDYIIKILYLVKKESRYGQEGYSQEWHTYQTAFNTKATDAVFEEFAGLKIEPQEYFTFVLAENLITATAININNSISIKLSKKGLERLEIFEKSEKW
;
A
#
# COMPACT_ATOMS: atom_id res chain seq x y z
N MET A 1 -1.74 23.40 8.94
CA MET A 1 -2.84 22.48 8.63
C MET A 1 -2.29 21.06 8.78
N GLY A 2 -2.52 20.42 9.94
CA GLY A 2 -1.95 19.10 10.24
C GLY A 2 -2.80 18.02 9.58
N ILE A 3 -2.18 17.17 8.76
CA ILE A 3 -2.85 15.98 8.21
C ILE A 3 -3.08 15.03 9.38
N ARG A 4 -4.34 14.88 9.81
CA ARG A 4 -4.74 13.81 10.73
C ARG A 4 -4.65 12.48 9.98
N LEU A 5 -3.56 11.75 10.17
CA LEU A 5 -3.43 10.36 9.74
C LEU A 5 -4.39 9.51 10.60
N MET A 6 -5.54 9.14 10.04
CA MET A 6 -6.41 8.13 10.66
C MET A 6 -5.82 6.76 10.36
N ILE A 7 -5.20 6.15 11.36
CA ILE A 7 -4.53 4.85 11.25
C ILE A 7 -5.55 3.77 11.62
N TYR A 8 -5.94 2.95 10.65
CA TYR A 8 -6.76 1.77 10.89
C TYR A 8 -5.85 0.59 11.22
N ASP A 9 -6.13 -0.06 12.34
CA ASP A 9 -5.51 -1.31 12.75
C ASP A 9 -5.73 -2.35 11.64
N ARG A 10 -4.67 -2.64 10.87
CA ARG A 10 -4.74 -3.46 9.66
C ARG A 10 -4.90 -4.93 10.03
N THR A 11 -6.12 -5.35 10.33
CA THR A 11 -6.53 -6.76 10.41
C THR A 11 -6.58 -7.38 9.00
N TYR A 12 -5.42 -7.65 8.42
CA TYR A 12 -5.33 -8.38 7.14
C TYR A 12 -4.75 -9.77 7.35
N LYS A 13 -5.60 -10.81 7.18
CA LYS A 13 -5.18 -12.06 6.53
C LYS A 13 -6.29 -13.06 6.15
N THR A 14 -7.45 -13.09 6.80
CA THR A 14 -8.39 -14.22 6.63
C THR A 14 -9.75 -13.84 6.01
N LEU A 15 -10.44 -12.83 6.53
CA LEU A 15 -11.81 -12.49 6.12
C LEU A 15 -11.99 -11.99 4.67
N THR A 16 -10.91 -11.62 3.98
CA THR A 16 -11.00 -10.96 2.66
C THR A 16 -10.58 -11.83 1.48
N SER A 17 -9.75 -12.86 1.68
CA SER A 17 -9.52 -13.92 0.69
C SER A 17 -10.77 -14.79 0.53
N GLU A 18 -11.47 -15.06 1.64
CA GLU A 18 -12.76 -15.76 1.66
C GLU A 18 -13.82 -15.03 0.82
N ARG A 19 -13.89 -13.69 0.89
CA ARG A 19 -14.81 -12.91 0.05
C ARG A 19 -14.51 -13.04 -1.44
N ILE A 20 -13.23 -13.04 -1.83
CA ILE A 20 -12.85 -13.19 -3.25
C ILE A 20 -13.21 -14.60 -3.73
N ALA A 21 -12.88 -15.63 -2.95
CA ALA A 21 -13.28 -17.00 -3.25
C ALA A 21 -14.80 -17.14 -3.36
N PHE A 22 -15.56 -16.48 -2.48
CA PHE A 22 -17.01 -16.44 -2.50
C PHE A 22 -17.56 -15.76 -3.77
N TYR A 23 -17.03 -14.59 -4.14
CA TYR A 23 -17.44 -13.90 -5.38
C TYR A 23 -17.09 -14.70 -6.64
N SER A 24 -15.91 -15.33 -6.69
CA SER A 24 -15.51 -16.22 -7.77
C SER A 24 -16.42 -17.45 -7.88
N ALA A 25 -16.77 -18.06 -6.76
CA ALA A 25 -17.67 -19.23 -6.71
C ALA A 25 -19.10 -18.85 -7.14
N MET A 26 -19.61 -17.72 -6.64
CA MET A 26 -20.94 -17.22 -7.02
C MET A 26 -21.02 -16.89 -8.51
N TYR A 27 -19.95 -16.30 -9.07
CA TYR A 27 -19.85 -16.03 -10.50
C TYR A 27 -19.84 -17.32 -11.34
N ALA A 28 -19.09 -18.34 -10.93
CA ALA A 28 -19.06 -19.64 -11.62
C ALA A 28 -20.45 -20.31 -11.64
N VAL A 29 -21.17 -20.26 -10.52
CA VAL A 29 -22.54 -20.80 -10.42
C VAL A 29 -23.50 -20.05 -11.34
N LEU A 30 -23.46 -18.71 -11.35
CA LEU A 30 -24.32 -17.89 -12.22
C LEU A 30 -24.02 -18.11 -13.70
N SER A 31 -22.74 -18.25 -14.06
CA SER A 31 -22.34 -18.57 -15.44
C SER A 31 -22.89 -19.92 -15.89
N LEU A 32 -22.86 -20.95 -15.04
CA LEU A 32 -23.41 -22.28 -15.36
C LEU A 32 -24.94 -22.25 -15.57
N ILE A 33 -25.67 -21.49 -14.74
CA ILE A 33 -27.12 -21.33 -14.87
C ILE A 33 -27.47 -20.69 -16.21
N ILE A 34 -26.74 -19.65 -16.61
CA ILE A 34 -27.05 -18.89 -17.82
C ILE A 34 -26.62 -19.62 -19.08
N SER A 35 -25.46 -20.28 -19.09
CA SER A 35 -25.07 -21.16 -20.19
C SER A 35 -26.10 -22.28 -20.42
N ASN A 36 -26.67 -22.84 -19.35
CA ASN A 36 -27.73 -23.85 -19.44
C ASN A 36 -29.04 -23.27 -20.03
N LEU A 37 -29.44 -22.06 -19.62
CA LEU A 37 -30.60 -21.37 -20.18
C LEU A 37 -30.44 -21.04 -21.68
N VAL A 38 -29.25 -20.62 -22.10
CA VAL A 38 -28.95 -20.34 -23.51
C VAL A 38 -29.05 -21.59 -24.38
N MET A 39 -28.43 -22.69 -23.94
CA MET A 39 -28.50 -23.96 -24.67
C MET A 39 -29.93 -24.48 -24.81
N ARG A 40 -30.81 -24.16 -23.85
CA ARG A 40 -32.20 -24.64 -23.82
C ARG A 40 -33.18 -23.79 -24.63
N PHE A 41 -32.87 -22.52 -24.88
CA PHE A 41 -33.79 -21.56 -25.52
C PHE A 41 -33.12 -20.75 -26.64
N LEU A 42 -32.21 -21.37 -27.39
CA LEU A 42 -31.40 -20.71 -28.43
C LEU A 42 -32.24 -19.99 -29.50
N ASP A 43 -33.46 -20.47 -29.76
CA ASP A 43 -34.40 -19.89 -30.73
C ASP A 43 -35.24 -18.72 -30.17
N ASN A 44 -35.18 -18.46 -28.85
CA ASN A 44 -35.90 -17.35 -28.25
C ASN A 44 -35.01 -16.10 -28.20
N GLN A 45 -35.36 -15.11 -29.03
CA GLN A 45 -34.64 -13.85 -29.16
C GLN A 45 -34.46 -13.11 -27.81
N GLU A 46 -35.44 -13.20 -26.90
CA GLU A 46 -35.36 -12.59 -25.57
C GLU A 46 -34.28 -13.23 -24.69
N VAL A 47 -34.14 -14.57 -24.78
CA VAL A 47 -33.13 -15.32 -24.02
C VAL A 47 -31.72 -15.06 -24.56
N VAL A 48 -31.59 -14.93 -25.89
CA VAL A 48 -30.33 -14.55 -26.53
C VAL A 48 -29.90 -13.14 -26.09
N VAL A 49 -30.82 -12.17 -26.04
CA VAL A 49 -30.53 -10.81 -25.56
C VAL A 49 -30.11 -10.81 -24.09
N ALA A 50 -30.82 -11.54 -23.23
CA ALA A 50 -30.47 -11.67 -21.80
C ALA A 50 -29.07 -12.29 -21.60
N ALA A 51 -28.70 -13.27 -22.42
CA ALA A 51 -27.39 -13.89 -22.38
C ALA A 51 -26.26 -12.95 -22.82
N VAL A 52 -26.46 -12.17 -23.88
CA VAL A 52 -25.49 -11.16 -24.33
C VAL A 52 -25.27 -10.11 -23.25
N LEU A 53 -26.35 -9.60 -22.62
CA LEU A 53 -26.24 -8.68 -21.49
C LEU A 53 -25.47 -9.29 -20.32
N PHE A 54 -25.74 -10.56 -20.00
CA PHE A 54 -25.01 -11.25 -18.95
C PHE A 54 -23.52 -11.39 -19.25
N VAL A 55 -23.14 -11.73 -20.48
CA VAL A 55 -21.73 -11.80 -20.91
C VAL A 55 -21.06 -10.43 -20.77
N ILE A 56 -21.74 -9.35 -21.15
CA ILE A 56 -21.21 -7.99 -21.02
C ILE A 56 -20.99 -7.63 -19.54
N VAL A 57 -22.00 -7.84 -18.68
CA VAL A 57 -21.90 -7.60 -17.23
C VAL A 57 -20.78 -8.45 -16.61
N SER A 58 -20.65 -9.68 -17.07
CA SER A 58 -19.63 -10.64 -16.65
C SER A 58 -18.21 -10.18 -16.98
N ILE A 59 -18.00 -9.63 -18.18
CA ILE A 59 -16.73 -9.02 -18.58
C ILE A 59 -16.42 -7.80 -17.69
N PHE A 60 -17.40 -6.91 -17.48
CA PHE A 60 -17.21 -5.74 -16.59
C PHE A 60 -16.86 -6.16 -15.16
N PHE A 61 -17.55 -7.16 -14.63
CA PHE A 61 -17.28 -7.70 -13.31
C PHE A 61 -15.87 -8.30 -13.22
N SER A 62 -15.46 -9.08 -14.23
CA SER A 62 -14.12 -9.67 -14.30
C SER A 62 -13.02 -8.61 -14.34
N LEU A 63 -13.19 -7.57 -15.15
CA LEU A 63 -12.25 -6.44 -15.21
C LEU A 63 -12.20 -5.68 -13.87
N TRP A 64 -13.34 -5.48 -13.23
CA TRP A 64 -13.42 -4.86 -11.91
C TRP A 64 -12.71 -5.70 -10.84
N ALA A 65 -12.95 -7.02 -10.82
CA ALA A 65 -12.31 -7.95 -9.89
C ALA A 65 -10.79 -8.00 -10.11
N LEU A 66 -10.33 -8.01 -11.35
CA LEU A 66 -8.91 -7.96 -11.69
C LEU A 66 -8.26 -6.66 -11.19
N ARG A 67 -8.93 -5.52 -11.39
CA ARG A 67 -8.45 -4.22 -10.88
C ARG A 67 -8.38 -4.20 -9.34
N GLN A 68 -9.38 -4.75 -8.66
CA GLN A 68 -9.38 -4.85 -7.20
C GLN A 68 -8.28 -5.79 -6.68
N SER A 69 -8.07 -6.92 -7.35
CA SER A 69 -6.99 -7.86 -7.05
C SER A 69 -5.62 -7.20 -7.18
N HIS A 70 -5.36 -6.49 -8.29
CA HIS A 70 -4.11 -5.74 -8.47
C HIS A 70 -3.89 -4.66 -7.41
N ARG A 71 -4.94 -3.91 -7.04
CA ARG A 71 -4.87 -2.93 -5.95
C ARG A 71 -4.46 -3.60 -4.63
N ARG A 72 -5.07 -4.74 -4.28
CA ARG A 72 -4.73 -5.51 -3.08
C ARG A 72 -3.32 -6.04 -3.08
N ILE A 73 -2.83 -6.58 -4.20
CA ILE A 73 -1.43 -7.04 -4.31
C ILE A 73 -0.46 -5.88 -4.02
N LYS A 74 -0.78 -4.66 -4.47
CA LYS A 74 0.04 -3.48 -4.16
C LYS A 74 -0.01 -3.13 -2.67
N ILE A 75 -1.19 -3.13 -2.06
CA ILE A 75 -1.37 -2.84 -0.62
C ILE A 75 -0.68 -3.89 0.26
N ASN A 76 -0.79 -5.18 -0.08
CA ASN A 76 -0.17 -6.27 0.68
C ASN A 76 1.36 -6.24 0.65
N LYS A 77 1.94 -5.53 -0.32
CA LYS A 77 3.38 -5.32 -0.38
C LYS A 77 3.84 -4.11 0.44
N LEU A 78 2.92 -3.33 1.02
CA LEU A 78 3.28 -2.23 1.91
C LEU A 78 3.90 -2.78 3.21
N PRO A 79 4.97 -2.13 3.72
CA PRO A 79 5.53 -2.48 5.01
C PRO A 79 4.57 -2.07 6.14
N SER A 80 4.91 -2.38 7.38
CA SER A 80 4.11 -2.01 8.55
C SER A 80 3.92 -0.49 8.64
N ASP A 81 2.86 -0.06 9.31
CA ASP A 81 2.52 1.35 9.42
C ASP A 81 3.62 2.16 10.12
N TYR A 82 4.38 1.55 11.03
CA TYR A 82 5.56 2.16 11.65
C TYR A 82 6.66 2.47 10.64
N ILE A 83 6.95 1.54 9.72
CA ILE A 83 7.93 1.76 8.65
C ILE A 83 7.42 2.86 7.71
N ILE A 84 6.12 2.89 7.40
CA ILE A 84 5.53 3.96 6.58
C ILE A 84 5.70 5.33 7.25
N LYS A 85 5.44 5.44 8.56
CA LYS A 85 5.69 6.67 9.35
C LYS A 85 7.15 7.10 9.25
N ILE A 86 8.09 6.17 9.36
CA ILE A 86 9.53 6.46 9.22
C ILE A 86 9.88 6.93 7.80
N LEU A 87 9.32 6.31 6.75
CA LEU A 87 9.55 6.77 5.38
C LEU A 87 8.99 8.19 5.15
N TYR A 88 7.85 8.53 5.75
CA TYR A 88 7.32 9.90 5.73
C TYR A 88 8.22 10.88 6.48
N LEU A 89 8.77 10.48 7.62
CA LEU A 89 9.75 11.28 8.35
C LEU A 89 10.95 11.59 7.43
N VAL A 90 11.51 10.59 6.77
CA VAL A 90 12.63 10.80 5.82
C VAL A 90 12.20 11.71 4.67
N LYS A 91 11.04 11.50 4.06
CA LYS A 91 10.49 12.36 2.99
C LYS A 91 10.41 13.82 3.42
N LYS A 92 9.94 14.05 4.65
CA LYS A 92 9.76 15.39 5.25
C LYS A 92 11.10 16.05 5.57
N GLU A 93 11.99 15.35 6.27
CA GLU A 93 13.29 15.87 6.70
C GLU A 93 14.24 16.09 5.51
N SER A 94 14.16 15.24 4.48
CA SER A 94 14.95 15.41 3.26
C SER A 94 14.37 16.44 2.30
N ARG A 95 13.20 17.01 2.60
CA ARG A 95 12.48 17.98 1.73
C ARG A 95 12.28 17.45 0.31
N TYR A 96 11.97 16.15 0.20
CA TYR A 96 11.79 15.49 -1.08
C TYR A 96 10.69 16.18 -1.92
N GLY A 97 11.02 16.52 -3.17
CA GLY A 97 10.11 17.18 -4.12
C GLY A 97 10.05 18.71 -4.01
N GLN A 98 10.86 19.34 -3.15
CA GLN A 98 11.01 20.80 -3.10
C GLN A 98 12.14 21.25 -4.03
N GLU A 99 11.89 22.27 -4.86
CA GLU A 99 12.91 22.85 -5.73
C GLU A 99 14.06 23.47 -4.92
N GLY A 100 15.30 23.24 -5.36
CA GLY A 100 16.50 23.78 -4.72
C GLY A 100 17.06 22.98 -3.53
N TYR A 101 16.46 21.84 -3.17
CA TYR A 101 16.96 20.95 -2.10
C TYR A 101 17.63 19.70 -2.65
N SER A 102 18.64 19.20 -1.92
CA SER A 102 19.39 17.98 -2.28
C SER A 102 18.54 16.70 -2.21
N GLN A 103 17.35 16.76 -1.60
CA GLN A 103 16.50 15.61 -1.32
C GLN A 103 17.15 14.56 -0.40
N GLU A 104 18.21 14.97 0.30
CA GLU A 104 18.95 14.15 1.25
C GLU A 104 18.83 14.75 2.65
N TRP A 105 18.65 13.88 3.64
CA TRP A 105 18.65 14.25 5.04
C TRP A 105 20.00 13.91 5.66
N HIS A 106 20.75 14.94 6.04
CA HIS A 106 22.03 14.78 6.73
C HIS A 106 21.81 14.71 8.24
N THR A 107 22.16 13.59 8.86
CA THR A 107 21.96 13.36 10.29
C THR A 107 22.96 12.34 10.86
N TYR A 108 22.82 11.98 12.13
CA TYR A 108 23.56 10.88 12.76
C TYR A 108 22.63 9.68 12.94
N GLN A 109 23.17 8.46 12.95
CA GLN A 109 22.37 7.24 13.14
C GLN A 109 21.54 7.28 14.44
N THR A 110 22.13 7.76 15.53
CA THR A 110 21.43 7.90 16.82
C THR A 110 20.28 8.91 16.73
N ALA A 111 20.53 10.07 16.13
CA ALA A 111 19.52 11.11 15.93
C ALA A 111 18.38 10.64 15.01
N PHE A 112 18.68 9.84 13.99
CA PHE A 112 17.67 9.18 13.15
C PHE A 112 16.77 8.29 14.00
N ASN A 113 17.36 7.38 14.78
CA ASN A 113 16.61 6.42 15.60
C ASN A 113 15.72 7.13 16.62
N THR A 114 16.20 8.20 17.25
CA THR A 114 15.39 9.01 18.16
C THR A 114 14.20 9.64 17.44
N LYS A 115 14.43 10.36 16.34
CA LYS A 115 13.33 10.98 15.58
C LYS A 115 12.35 9.96 15.00
N ALA A 116 12.84 8.79 14.58
CA ALA A 116 12.01 7.69 14.11
C ALA A 116 11.10 7.16 15.22
N THR A 117 11.65 7.00 16.43
CA THR A 117 10.89 6.59 17.61
C THR A 117 9.82 7.62 17.97
N ASP A 118 10.19 8.90 17.99
CA ASP A 118 9.26 10.00 18.25
C ASP A 118 8.12 10.03 17.21
N ALA A 119 8.43 9.81 15.93
CA ALA A 119 7.44 9.78 14.87
C ALA A 119 6.50 8.56 14.95
N VAL A 120 7.04 7.38 15.30
CA VAL A 120 6.24 6.15 15.43
C VAL A 120 5.27 6.25 16.60
N PHE A 121 5.73 6.78 17.73
CA PHE A 121 5.01 6.86 19.00
C PHE A 121 4.51 8.27 19.34
N GLU A 122 4.28 9.11 18.33
CA GLU A 122 3.78 10.49 18.52
C GLU A 122 2.50 10.54 19.37
N GLU A 123 1.65 9.52 19.25
CA GLU A 123 0.41 9.34 20.02
C GLU A 123 0.64 9.06 21.52
N PHE A 124 1.86 8.65 21.88
CA PHE A 124 2.31 8.39 23.25
C PHE A 124 3.28 9.47 23.75
N ALA A 125 3.22 10.68 23.16
CA ALA A 125 4.03 11.82 23.56
C ALA A 125 3.98 12.03 25.08
N GLY A 126 5.10 11.75 25.75
CA GLY A 126 5.23 11.81 27.21
C GLY A 126 5.79 10.53 27.84
N LEU A 127 5.67 9.38 27.17
CA LEU A 127 6.36 8.15 27.56
C LEU A 127 7.78 8.16 27.00
N LYS A 128 8.79 8.01 27.87
CA LYS A 128 10.19 7.82 27.44
C LYS A 128 10.32 6.40 26.89
N ILE A 129 10.23 6.27 25.57
CA ILE A 129 10.51 5.04 24.85
C ILE A 129 11.96 5.09 24.38
N GLU A 130 12.72 4.04 24.66
CA GLU A 130 14.11 3.97 24.21
C GLU A 130 14.19 3.90 22.68
N PRO A 131 15.12 4.65 22.05
CA PRO A 131 15.28 4.61 20.61
C PRO A 131 15.63 3.21 20.11
N GLN A 132 14.80 2.66 19.22
CA GLN A 132 15.07 1.37 18.60
C GLN A 132 15.99 1.51 17.37
N GLU A 133 16.58 0.42 16.90
CA GLU A 133 17.49 0.38 15.74
C GLU A 133 16.76 0.48 14.38
N TYR A 134 15.87 1.46 14.24
CA TYR A 134 15.09 1.69 13.02
C TYR A 134 15.98 1.97 11.80
N PHE A 135 17.10 2.65 11.97
CA PHE A 135 18.04 2.94 10.88
C PHE A 135 18.54 1.65 10.22
N THR A 136 19.08 0.72 11.02
CA THR A 136 19.61 -0.56 10.55
C THR A 136 18.53 -1.37 9.85
N PHE A 137 17.33 -1.39 10.44
CA PHE A 137 16.18 -2.11 9.89
C PHE A 137 15.74 -1.57 8.51
N VAL A 138 15.51 -0.26 8.41
CA VAL A 138 15.02 0.37 7.16
C VAL A 138 16.10 0.34 6.07
N LEU A 139 17.38 0.35 6.46
CA LEU A 139 18.52 0.14 5.55
C LEU A 139 18.55 -1.31 5.05
N ALA A 140 18.40 -2.31 5.92
CA ALA A 140 18.39 -3.73 5.56
C ALA A 140 17.23 -4.08 4.61
N GLU A 141 16.07 -3.44 4.76
CA GLU A 141 14.95 -3.61 3.82
C GLU A 141 15.14 -2.89 2.47
N ASN A 142 16.28 -2.21 2.27
CA ASN A 142 16.58 -1.37 1.10
C ASN A 142 15.50 -0.31 0.84
N LEU A 143 14.95 0.28 1.91
CA LEU A 143 13.93 1.33 1.79
C LEU A 143 14.57 2.73 1.79
N ILE A 144 15.73 2.88 2.41
CA ILE A 144 16.58 4.08 2.36
C ILE A 144 17.94 3.75 1.76
N THR A 145 18.65 4.78 1.30
CA THR A 145 20.06 4.72 0.94
C THR A 145 20.81 5.66 1.87
N ALA A 146 21.89 5.17 2.47
CA ALA A 146 22.75 5.95 3.34
C ALA A 146 24.17 6.05 2.74
N THR A 147 24.74 7.25 2.71
CA THR A 147 26.14 7.49 2.35
C THR A 147 26.85 8.20 3.48
N ALA A 148 28.07 7.80 3.80
CA ALA A 148 28.86 8.46 4.83
C ALA A 148 29.32 9.83 4.33
N ILE A 149 29.21 10.84 5.19
CA ILE A 149 29.80 12.16 4.97
C ILE A 149 31.00 12.27 5.92
N ASN A 150 32.15 12.73 5.42
CA ASN A 150 33.42 12.80 6.16
C ASN A 150 33.42 13.79 7.36
N ILE A 151 32.27 14.34 7.73
CA ILE A 151 32.13 15.30 8.83
C ILE A 151 31.51 14.56 10.01
N ASN A 152 32.30 14.27 11.05
CA ASN A 152 31.86 13.81 12.37
C ASN A 152 30.91 12.59 12.40
N ASN A 153 31.12 11.56 11.57
CA ASN A 153 30.22 10.39 11.49
C ASN A 153 28.77 10.73 11.08
N SER A 154 28.57 11.86 10.38
CA SER A 154 27.28 12.15 9.77
C SER A 154 27.03 11.25 8.56
N ILE A 155 25.76 10.92 8.37
CA ILE A 155 25.25 10.11 7.28
C ILE A 155 24.26 10.95 6.47
N SER A 156 24.40 10.88 5.15
CA SER A 156 23.39 11.37 4.22
C SER A 156 22.38 10.26 3.97
N ILE A 157 21.11 10.51 4.26
CA ILE A 157 20.03 9.55 4.11
C ILE A 157 19.08 10.04 3.04
N LYS A 158 18.74 9.18 2.08
CA LYS A 158 17.70 9.44 1.10
C LYS A 158 16.75 8.27 0.97
N LEU A 159 15.54 8.54 0.50
CA LEU A 159 14.62 7.47 0.14
C LEU A 159 15.15 6.74 -1.08
N SER A 160 15.16 5.41 -1.00
CA SER A 160 15.43 4.58 -2.17
C SER A 160 14.25 4.61 -3.14
N LYS A 161 14.45 4.16 -4.38
CA LYS A 161 13.36 3.94 -5.33
C LYS A 161 12.25 3.04 -4.76
N LYS A 162 12.63 1.97 -4.06
CA LYS A 162 11.69 1.04 -3.41
C LYS A 162 10.89 1.76 -2.31
N GLY A 163 11.54 2.56 -1.48
CA GLY A 163 10.90 3.34 -0.42
C GLY A 163 9.88 4.36 -0.97
N LEU A 164 10.24 5.05 -2.05
CA LEU A 164 9.34 5.97 -2.75
C LEU A 164 8.13 5.25 -3.34
N GLU A 165 8.33 4.11 -4.01
CA GLU A 165 7.22 3.31 -4.54
C GLU A 165 6.26 2.85 -3.43
N ARG A 166 6.76 2.50 -2.24
CA ARG A 166 5.90 2.16 -1.08
C ARG A 166 5.08 3.35 -0.62
N LEU A 167 5.71 4.51 -0.45
CA LEU A 167 5.01 5.73 -0.06
C LEU A 167 3.95 6.14 -1.08
N GLU A 168 4.25 6.07 -2.38
CA GLU A 168 3.27 6.37 -3.41
C GLU A 168 2.07 5.41 -3.40
N ILE A 169 2.31 4.11 -3.18
CA ILE A 169 1.21 3.14 -3.06
C ILE A 169 0.34 3.50 -1.86
N PHE A 170 0.95 3.89 -0.73
CA PHE A 170 0.22 4.32 0.45
C PHE A 170 -0.63 5.58 0.19
N GLU A 171 -0.03 6.64 -0.36
CA GLU A 171 -0.72 7.90 -0.73
C GLU A 171 -1.87 7.67 -1.72
N LYS A 172 -1.67 6.79 -2.69
CA LYS A 172 -2.72 6.42 -3.65
C LYS A 172 -3.81 5.56 -3.00
N SER A 173 -3.47 4.72 -2.03
CA SER A 173 -4.43 3.85 -1.35
C SER A 173 -5.48 4.59 -0.53
N GLU A 174 -5.17 5.78 0.01
CA GLU A 174 -6.15 6.63 0.68
C GLU A 174 -7.25 7.14 -0.26
N LYS A 175 -6.98 7.19 -1.57
CA LYS A 175 -7.90 7.69 -2.61
C LYS A 175 -8.59 6.58 -3.40
N TRP A 176 -8.38 5.31 -3.05
CA TRP A 176 -8.80 4.15 -3.86
C TRP A 176 -10.16 3.59 -3.54
#